data_AF-A0A067GKY5-F1
#
_entry.id   AF-A0A067GKY5-F1
#
_cell.length_a   1.000
_cell.length_b   1.000
_cell.length_c   1.000
_cell.angle_alpha   90.00
_cell.angle_beta   90.00
_cell.angle_gamma   90.00
#
_symmetry.space_group_name_H-M   'P 1'
#
loop_
_entity.id
_entity.type
_entity.pdbx_description
1 polymer ?
#
loop_
_entity_poly.entity_id
_entity_poly.type
_entity_poly.pdbx_seq_one_letter_code
_entity_poly.pdbx_strand_id
1 'polypeptide(L)'
;MVYRQKKLHLVLDLDHTLLHAVDIDILASKDREYLMKLGSSSSDGDLFKMAGELFLVKLRPYIRKFLKEASKMYEIYLCTTGIRSYAVMMAKLLDLK
;
A
#
# COMPACT_ATOMS: atom_id res chain seq x y z
N MET A 1 -17.65 17.38 -21.21
CA MET A 1 -16.39 18.01 -21.70
C MET A 1 -15.23 17.59 -20.80
N VAL A 2 -14.51 16.52 -21.13
CA VAL A 2 -13.40 15.97 -20.32
C VAL A 2 -12.06 16.29 -20.98
N TYR A 3 -11.73 17.57 -21.13
CA TYR A 3 -10.39 18.00 -21.56
C TYR A 3 -10.03 19.31 -20.84
N ARG A 4 -9.70 19.21 -19.55
CA ARG A 4 -9.23 20.36 -18.77
C ARG A 4 -7.99 20.12 -17.90
N GLN A 5 -7.40 18.92 -17.95
CA GLN A 5 -6.09 18.67 -17.36
C GLN A 5 -5.22 17.94 -18.40
N LYS A 6 -4.03 18.48 -18.73
CA LYS A 6 -3.05 17.83 -19.62
C LYS A 6 -2.34 16.68 -18.88
N LYS A 7 -3.12 15.77 -18.28
CA LYS A 7 -2.62 14.61 -17.53
C LYS A 7 -2.85 13.34 -18.32
N LEU A 8 -1.91 12.42 -18.23
CA LEU A 8 -2.05 11.05 -18.74
C LEU A 8 -2.70 10.16 -17.67
N HIS A 9 -3.16 8.98 -18.06
CA HIS A 9 -3.64 7.98 -17.09
C HIS A 9 -2.47 7.10 -16.65
N LEU A 10 -2.31 6.90 -15.33
CA LEU A 10 -1.32 6.01 -14.75
C LEU A 10 -2.05 4.86 -14.03
N VAL A 11 -1.88 3.65 -14.55
CA VAL A 11 -2.42 2.44 -13.93
C VAL A 11 -1.32 1.79 -13.11
N LEU A 12 -1.56 1.59 -11.81
CA LEU A 12 -0.61 1.03 -10.86
C LEU A 12 -1.13 -0.29 -10.29
N ASP A 13 -0.23 -1.27 -10.25
CA ASP A 13 -0.41 -2.47 -9.42
C ASP A 13 -0.08 -2.18 -7.95
N LEU A 14 -0.50 -3.05 -7.03
CA LEU A 14 -0.27 -2.93 -5.59
C LEU A 14 0.94 -3.76 -5.14
N ASP A 15 0.79 -5.08 -5.16
CA ASP A 15 1.76 -6.02 -4.58
C ASP A 15 3.05 -6.05 -5.37
N HIS A 16 4.18 -5.99 -4.66
CA HIS A 16 5.52 -5.87 -5.25
C HIS A 16 5.72 -4.63 -6.14
N THR A 17 4.77 -3.68 -6.14
CA THR A 17 4.85 -2.41 -6.87
C THR A 17 4.85 -1.22 -5.90
N LEU A 18 3.78 -1.05 -5.13
CA LEU A 18 3.63 0.04 -4.14
C LEU A 18 3.82 -0.43 -2.70
N LEU A 19 3.58 -1.72 -2.44
CA LEU A 19 3.67 -2.32 -1.12
C LEU A 19 3.96 -3.82 -1.22
N HIS A 20 4.20 -4.44 -0.08
CA HIS A 20 4.29 -5.88 0.07
C HIS A 20 3.42 -6.32 1.25
N ALA A 21 2.45 -7.20 1.00
CA ALA A 21 1.60 -7.79 2.03
C ALA A 21 1.96 -9.26 2.24
N VAL A 22 2.03 -9.69 3.49
CA VAL A 22 2.33 -11.07 3.89
C VAL A 22 1.30 -11.52 4.91
N ASP A 23 0.73 -12.71 4.71
CA ASP A 23 -0.09 -13.38 5.72
C ASP A 23 0.80 -13.76 6.92
N ILE A 24 0.36 -13.41 8.11
CA ILE A 24 1.18 -13.60 9.30
C ILE A 24 1.40 -15.07 9.65
N ASP A 25 0.52 -15.96 9.18
CA ASP A 25 0.59 -17.39 9.46
C ASP A 25 1.60 -18.12 8.57
N ILE A 26 2.06 -17.50 7.47
CA ILE A 26 3.14 -18.07 6.63
C ILE A 26 4.55 -17.71 7.14
N LEU A 27 4.66 -16.81 8.12
CA LEU A 27 5.94 -16.42 8.70
C LEU A 27 6.43 -17.44 9.72
N ALA A 28 7.75 -17.67 9.76
CA ALA A 28 8.36 -18.42 10.84
C ALA A 28 8.11 -17.71 12.18
N SER A 29 7.92 -18.47 13.27
CA SER A 29 7.50 -17.92 14.57
C SER A 29 8.41 -16.79 15.08
N LYS A 30 9.73 -16.91 14.85
CA LYS A 30 10.71 -15.88 15.23
C LYS A 30 10.53 -14.57 14.44
N ASP A 31 10.31 -14.68 13.14
CA ASP A 31 10.11 -13.52 12.27
C ASP A 31 8.78 -12.83 12.57
N ARG A 32 7.72 -13.62 12.81
CA ARG A 32 6.41 -13.13 13.25
C ARG A 32 6.53 -12.30 14.53
N GLU A 33 7.18 -12.83 15.57
CA GLU A 33 7.33 -12.13 16.85
C GLU A 33 8.12 -10.81 16.68
N TYR A 34 9.25 -10.87 15.97
CA TYR A 34 10.08 -9.70 15.68
C TYR A 34 9.31 -8.60 14.92
N LEU A 35 8.63 -8.97 13.83
CA LEU A 35 7.92 -8.03 12.97
C LEU A 35 6.66 -7.48 13.66
N MET A 36 5.96 -8.29 14.46
CA MET A 36 4.83 -7.81 15.26
C MET A 36 5.26 -6.76 16.28
N LYS A 37 6.42 -6.94 16.92
CA LYS A 37 6.97 -5.96 17.86
C LYS A 37 7.35 -4.67 17.12
N LEU A 38 8.02 -4.79 15.97
CA LEU A 38 8.47 -3.65 15.17
C LEU A 38 7.29 -2.78 14.67
N GLY A 39 6.25 -3.42 14.11
CA GLY A 39 5.06 -2.73 13.60
C GLY A 39 4.22 -2.05 14.67
N SER A 40 4.40 -2.40 15.95
CA SER A 40 3.68 -1.77 17.08
C SER A 40 4.38 -0.51 17.60
N SER A 41 5.69 -0.37 17.34
CA SER A 41 6.54 0.69 17.91
C SER A 41 6.72 1.92 17.01
N SER A 42 6.40 1.82 15.73
CA SER A 42 6.67 2.90 14.77
C SER A 42 5.42 3.71 14.47
N SER A 43 5.19 4.79 15.22
CA SER A 43 4.21 5.84 14.86
C SER A 43 4.53 6.56 13.54
N ASP A 44 5.73 6.34 12.99
CA ASP A 44 6.26 6.96 11.77
C ASP A 44 6.79 5.93 10.74
N GLY A 45 6.40 4.65 10.86
CA GLY A 45 6.96 3.55 10.09
C GLY A 45 6.15 3.14 8.86
N ASP A 46 6.84 2.59 7.86
CA ASP A 46 6.22 2.02 6.64
C ASP A 46 5.67 0.58 6.84
N LEU A 47 5.64 0.03 8.05
CA LEU A 47 5.19 -1.34 8.34
C LEU A 47 3.90 -1.33 9.18
N PHE A 48 2.85 -1.97 8.69
CA PHE A 48 1.51 -1.90 9.26
C PHE A 48 0.95 -3.30 9.51
N LYS A 49 0.18 -3.44 10.60
CA LYS A 49 -0.66 -4.61 10.86
C LYS A 49 -2.06 -4.33 10.34
N MET A 50 -2.63 -5.24 9.55
CA MET A 50 -3.92 -5.04 8.88
C MET A 50 -4.89 -6.19 9.13
N ALA A 51 -6.18 -5.89 8.96
CA ALA A 51 -7.29 -6.84 9.11
C ALA A 51 -7.26 -7.65 10.42
N GLY A 52 -7.11 -6.97 11.57
CA GLY A 52 -7.04 -7.67 12.87
C GLY A 52 -5.74 -8.46 13.07
N GLU A 53 -4.62 -7.94 12.57
CA GLU A 53 -3.29 -8.56 12.63
C GLU A 53 -3.10 -9.82 11.77
N LEU A 54 -4.01 -10.10 10.84
CA LEU A 54 -3.87 -11.20 9.87
C LEU A 54 -2.77 -10.92 8.83
N PHE A 55 -2.54 -9.65 8.50
CA PHE A 55 -1.53 -9.28 7.50
C PHE A 55 -0.51 -8.30 8.07
N LEU A 56 0.74 -8.47 7.64
CA LEU A 56 1.75 -7.44 7.72
C LEU A 56 1.93 -6.81 6.35
N VAL A 57 1.82 -5.48 6.30
CA VAL A 57 1.95 -4.70 5.07
C VAL A 57 3.11 -3.74 5.19
N LYS A 58 4.10 -3.88 4.32
CA LYS A 58 5.22 -2.95 4.19
C LYS A 58 4.99 -2.06 2.98
N LEU A 59 4.90 -0.74 3.20
CA LEU A 59 4.89 0.23 2.12
C LEU A 59 6.27 0.34 1.47
N ARG A 60 6.29 0.55 0.16
CA ARG A 60 7.52 0.88 -0.55
C ARG A 60 8.02 2.25 -0.07
N PRO A 61 9.33 2.39 0.20
CA PRO A 61 9.87 3.68 0.64
C PRO A 61 9.48 4.82 -0.30
N TYR A 62 9.13 5.96 0.29
CA TYR A 62 8.71 7.19 -0.40
C TYR A 62 7.39 7.10 -1.19
N ILE A 63 6.59 6.06 -1.01
CA ILE A 63 5.39 5.86 -1.83
C ILE A 63 4.39 7.02 -1.77
N ARG A 64 4.17 7.61 -0.58
CA ARG A 64 3.27 8.75 -0.43
C ARG A 64 3.78 9.98 -1.19
N LYS A 65 5.09 10.23 -1.16
CA LYS A 65 5.73 11.31 -1.93
C LYS A 65 5.61 11.04 -3.44
N PHE A 66 5.86 9.80 -3.87
CA PHE A 66 5.68 9.39 -5.26
C PHE A 66 4.25 9.64 -5.73
N LEU A 67 3.24 9.16 -5.00
CA LEU A 67 1.82 9.33 -5.36
C LEU A 67 1.43 10.81 -5.41
N LYS A 68 1.90 11.62 -4.44
CA LYS A 68 1.69 13.07 -4.43
C LYS A 68 2.27 13.74 -5.68
N GLU A 69 3.51 13.45 -6.05
CA GLU A 69 4.14 14.06 -7.22
C GLU A 69 3.58 13.53 -8.55
N ALA A 70 3.30 12.22 -8.63
CA ALA A 70 2.68 11.60 -9.79
C ALA A 70 1.28 12.17 -10.06
N SER A 71 0.48 12.44 -9.03
CA SER A 71 -0.86 13.01 -9.17
C SER A 71 -0.88 14.40 -9.84
N LYS A 72 0.26 15.11 -9.88
CA LYS A 72 0.38 16.39 -10.61
C LYS A 72 0.42 16.19 -12.13
N MET A 73 0.91 15.03 -12.58
CA MET A 73 1.11 14.69 -14.00
C MET A 73 0.10 13.66 -14.52
N TYR A 74 -0.49 12.87 -13.62
CA TYR A 74 -1.32 11.72 -13.95
C TYR A 74 -2.65 11.70 -13.19
N GLU A 75 -3.67 11.15 -13.84
CA GLU A 75 -4.85 10.60 -13.17
C GLU A 75 -4.54 9.13 -12.82
N ILE A 76 -4.57 8.78 -11.54
CA ILE A 76 -4.04 7.50 -11.03
C ILE A 76 -5.17 6.50 -10.82
N TYR A 77 -4.99 5.28 -11.32
CA TYR A 77 -5.90 4.15 -11.12
C TYR A 77 -5.15 2.97 -10.52
N LEU A 78 -5.79 2.27 -9.58
CA LEU A 78 -5.28 1.00 -9.08
C LEU A 78 -5.86 -0.16 -9.90
N CYS A 79 -5.00 -1.06 -10.36
CA CYS A 79 -5.37 -2.31 -10.99
C CYS A 79 -4.48 -3.41 -10.44
N THR A 80 -5.06 -4.30 -9.64
CA THR A 80 -4.33 -5.39 -8.97
C THR A 80 -5.03 -6.72 -9.25
N THR A 81 -4.28 -7.81 -9.14
CA THR A 81 -4.82 -9.18 -9.14
C THR A 81 -5.53 -9.54 -7.84
N GLY A 82 -5.37 -8.75 -6.77
CA GLY A 82 -6.05 -8.93 -5.51
C GLY A 82 -7.56 -8.65 -5.57
N ILE A 83 -8.30 -9.22 -4.61
CA ILE A 83 -9.76 -9.00 -4.50
C ILE A 83 -10.10 -7.55 -4.17
N ARG A 84 -11.32 -7.11 -4.49
CA ARG A 84 -11.76 -5.72 -4.31
C ARG A 84 -11.66 -5.21 -2.87
N SER A 85 -12.01 -6.02 -1.88
CA SER A 85 -11.92 -5.63 -0.46
C SER A 85 -10.48 -5.35 -0.03
N TYR A 86 -9.54 -6.17 -0.50
CA TYR A 86 -8.10 -5.97 -0.31
C TYR A 86 -7.65 -4.66 -0.97
N ALA A 87 -8.00 -4.45 -2.25
CA ALA A 87 -7.63 -3.23 -2.97
C ALA A 87 -8.15 -1.96 -2.28
N VAL A 88 -9.40 -1.97 -1.80
CA VAL A 88 -9.99 -0.84 -1.05
C VAL A 88 -9.27 -0.61 0.27
N MET A 89 -8.88 -1.67 0.98
CA MET A 89 -8.14 -1.55 2.23
C MET A 89 -6.75 -0.93 2.01
N MET A 90 -6.03 -1.40 0.99
CA MET A 90 -4.70 -0.87 0.64
C MET A 90 -4.75 0.56 0.11
N ALA A 91 -5.78 0.92 -0.66
CA ALA A 91 -5.99 2.30 -1.11
C ALA A 91 -6.15 3.27 0.07
N LYS A 92 -6.93 2.88 1.09
CA LYS A 92 -7.08 3.66 2.32
C LYS A 92 -5.75 3.80 3.08
N LEU A 93 -4.98 2.71 3.17
CA LEU A 93 -3.65 2.75 3.81
C LEU A 93 -2.71 3.72 3.08
N LEU A 94 -2.71 3.72 1.75
CA LEU A 94 -1.90 4.60 0.91
C LEU A 94 -2.37 6.07 0.89
N ASP A 95 -3.53 6.37 1.48
CA ASP A 95 -4.20 7.69 1.43
C ASP A 95 -4.50 8.15 -0.03
N LEU A 96 -4.92 7.19 -0.85
CA LEU A 96 -5.43 7.47 -2.20
C LEU A 96 -6.90 7.90 -2.09
N LYS A 97 -7.24 9.05 -2.68
CA LYS A 97 -8.61 9.58 -2.78
C LYS A 97 -9.32 9.09 -4.02
#